data_AF-A0A537NSI4-F1
#
_entry.id   AF-A0A537NSI4-F1
#
_cell.length_a   1.000
_cell.length_b   1.000
_cell.length_c   1.000
_cell.angle_alpha   90.00
_cell.angle_beta   90.00
_cell.angle_gamma   90.00
#
_symmetry.space_group_name_H-M   'P 1'
#
loop_
_entity.id
_entity.type
_entity.pdbx_description
1 polymer ?
#
loop_
_entity_poly.entity_id
_entity_poly.type
_entity_poly.pdbx_seq_one_letter_code
_entity_poly.pdbx_strand_id
1 'polypeptide(L)'
;MGAHLLAAQIFVDLSTGAVLEADPASIDRLNLAAGASCQVARKLPHIVMVFDESSFDATMMPGISVPPNYRERFRSSDGKIRSFIVEGAGGPSWYTEYNVLTGLSARSYGRFAESVTRLAAGRVKRGLPDALRKCGYSTYSLYSWFGAFVGARGFHTTTGIEHFLDAKQMHTGLADTDSFFYDYAARVITDDQSHGPVFVFVNLAMNHFPW
;
A
#
# COMPACT_ATOMS: atom_id res chain seq x y z
N MET A 1 40.54 -7.38 -17.59
CA MET A 1 40.47 -6.28 -16.61
C MET A 1 39.06 -5.96 -16.08
N GLY A 2 38.02 -6.76 -16.37
CA GLY A 2 36.65 -6.49 -15.89
C GLY A 2 36.21 -7.24 -14.62
N ALA A 3 36.75 -8.43 -14.34
CA ALA A 3 36.33 -9.25 -13.20
C ALA A 3 36.86 -8.74 -11.84
N HIS A 4 38.02 -8.08 -11.83
CA HIS A 4 38.64 -7.55 -10.60
C HIS A 4 37.96 -6.27 -10.09
N LEU A 5 37.36 -5.46 -10.97
CA LEU A 5 36.61 -4.27 -10.57
C LEU A 5 35.28 -4.64 -9.89
N LEU A 6 34.59 -5.68 -10.38
CA LEU A 6 33.31 -6.10 -9.82
C LEU A 6 33.47 -6.70 -8.41
N ALA A 7 34.52 -7.50 -8.20
CA ALA A 7 34.84 -8.05 -6.89
C ALA A 7 35.25 -6.97 -5.88
N ALA A 8 36.00 -5.95 -6.31
CA ALA A 8 36.38 -4.83 -5.46
C ALA A 8 35.16 -3.99 -5.04
N GLN A 9 34.19 -3.77 -5.95
CA GLN A 9 32.97 -3.03 -5.64
C GLN A 9 32.10 -3.76 -4.61
N ILE A 10 31.94 -5.08 -4.76
CA ILE A 10 31.20 -5.93 -3.81
C ILE A 10 31.87 -5.94 -2.43
N PHE A 11 33.20 -5.98 -2.39
CA PHE A 11 33.95 -5.94 -1.12
C PHE A 11 33.83 -4.58 -0.42
N VAL A 12 33.86 -3.49 -1.18
CA VAL A 12 33.67 -2.13 -0.64
C VAL A 12 32.26 -1.95 -0.10
N ASP A 13 31.23 -2.38 -0.84
CA ASP A 13 29.83 -2.27 -0.40
C ASP A 13 29.54 -3.14 0.86
N LEU A 14 30.14 -4.33 0.96
CA LEU A 14 30.06 -5.17 2.15
C LEU A 14 30.84 -4.59 3.34
N SER A 15 31.98 -3.94 3.10
CA SER A 15 32.84 -3.39 4.15
C SER A 15 32.38 -2.05 4.71
N THR A 16 31.61 -1.28 3.95
CA THR A 16 31.16 0.07 4.31
C THR A 16 29.75 0.11 4.91
N GLY A 17 29.04 -1.03 4.99
CA GLY A 17 27.65 -1.05 5.47
C GLY A 17 26.63 -0.41 4.52
N ALA A 18 27.05 -0.02 3.31
CA ALA A 18 26.26 0.75 2.35
C ALA A 18 25.10 -0.03 1.67
N VAL A 19 24.94 -1.32 1.99
CA VAL A 19 23.86 -2.16 1.45
C VAL A 19 22.58 -2.04 2.28
N LEU A 20 22.70 -1.81 3.58
CA LEU A 20 21.61 -1.49 4.51
C LEU A 20 22.18 -0.62 5.62
N GLU A 21 22.08 0.69 5.47
CA GLU A 21 22.46 1.62 6.53
C GLU A 21 21.36 1.61 7.60
N ALA A 22 21.49 0.72 8.57
CA ALA A 22 20.75 0.81 9.81
C ALA A 22 21.55 1.70 10.75
N ASP A 23 21.01 2.89 11.08
CA ASP A 23 21.61 3.76 12.08
C ASP A 23 21.69 3.00 13.42
N PRO A 24 22.91 2.74 13.97
CA PRO A 24 23.05 2.09 15.27
C PRO A 24 22.59 2.97 16.44
N ALA A 25 22.23 4.23 16.21
CA ALA A 25 21.89 5.19 17.26
C ALA A 25 20.48 5.05 17.86
N SER A 26 19.63 4.11 17.42
CA SER A 26 18.35 3.81 18.08
C SER A 26 18.37 2.47 18.85
N ILE A 27 19.32 2.31 19.78
CA ILE A 27 19.22 1.29 20.85
C ILE A 27 18.41 1.82 22.04
N ASP A 28 17.83 3.01 21.94
CA ASP A 28 16.59 3.22 22.69
C ASP A 28 15.56 2.33 21.99
N ARG A 29 15.35 1.13 22.53
CA ARG A 29 14.28 0.23 22.08
C ARG A 29 13.08 1.13 21.92
N LEU A 30 12.61 1.33 20.67
CA LEU A 30 11.32 1.99 20.46
C LEU A 30 10.42 1.42 21.54
N ASN A 31 9.85 2.26 22.39
CA ASN A 31 8.87 1.79 23.35
C ASN A 31 7.72 1.29 22.49
N LEU A 32 7.79 0.01 22.14
CA LEU A 32 6.81 -0.74 21.40
C LEU A 32 5.71 -0.93 22.40
N ALA A 33 4.95 0.15 22.64
CA ALA A 33 3.74 0.10 23.44
C ALA A 33 3.03 -1.18 23.00
N ALA A 34 2.84 -2.10 23.95
CA ALA A 34 2.11 -3.33 23.71
C ALA A 34 0.87 -2.93 22.93
N GLY A 35 0.77 -3.43 21.69
CA GLY A 35 -0.05 -2.83 20.63
C GLY A 35 -1.38 -2.36 21.20
N ALA A 36 -1.69 -1.06 21.01
CA ALA A 36 -2.79 -0.38 21.68
C ALA A 36 -3.99 -1.32 21.82
N SER A 37 -4.33 -1.67 23.07
CA SER A 37 -5.50 -2.51 23.32
C SER A 37 -6.70 -1.79 22.73
N CYS A 38 -7.39 -2.42 21.78
CA CYS A 38 -8.52 -1.78 21.14
C CYS A 38 -9.68 -1.74 22.12
N GLN A 39 -9.81 -0.64 22.87
CA GLN A 39 -10.95 -0.42 23.75
C GLN A 39 -12.12 0.09 22.91
N VAL A 40 -12.97 -0.85 22.51
CA VAL A 40 -14.13 -0.56 21.68
C VAL A 40 -15.26 -0.01 22.54
N ALA A 41 -15.29 1.31 22.73
CA ALA A 41 -16.36 1.98 23.49
C ALA A 41 -17.68 2.14 22.69
N ARG A 42 -17.65 1.89 21.37
CA ARG A 42 -18.78 2.04 20.45
C ARG A 42 -18.66 1.11 19.26
N LYS A 43 -19.77 0.88 18.54
CA LYS A 43 -19.74 0.17 17.24
C LYS A 43 -18.74 0.85 16.30
N LEU A 44 -17.78 0.08 15.80
CA LEU A 44 -16.75 0.55 14.88
C LEU A 44 -17.30 0.64 13.45
N PRO A 45 -16.87 1.64 12.65
CA PRO A 45 -17.27 1.74 11.25
C PRO A 45 -16.49 0.75 10.39
N HIS A 46 -17.08 0.35 9.26
CA HIS A 46 -16.30 -0.22 8.17
C HIS A 46 -15.35 0.85 7.61
N ILE A 47 -14.19 0.42 7.12
CA ILE A 47 -13.17 1.29 6.53
C ILE A 47 -12.93 0.80 5.11
N VAL A 48 -13.21 1.66 4.13
CA VAL A 48 -12.85 1.42 2.74
C VAL A 48 -11.72 2.38 2.40
N MET A 49 -10.57 1.83 2.03
CA MET A 49 -9.40 2.58 1.62
C MET A 49 -9.12 2.31 0.16
N VAL A 50 -9.12 3.35 -0.65
CA VAL A 50 -9.00 3.25 -2.10
C VAL A 50 -7.64 3.75 -2.53
N PHE A 51 -6.88 2.88 -3.19
CA PHE A 51 -5.72 3.23 -3.98
C PHE A 51 -6.22 3.53 -5.41
N ASP A 52 -6.35 4.83 -5.71
CA ASP A 52 -6.75 5.34 -7.03
C ASP A 52 -5.48 5.53 -7.89
N GLU A 53 -5.19 4.53 -8.71
CA GLU A 53 -3.97 4.47 -9.53
C GLU A 53 -3.79 5.72 -10.38
N SER A 54 -2.56 6.25 -10.43
CA SER A 54 -2.19 7.39 -11.28
C SER A 54 -3.12 8.62 -11.20
N SER A 55 -3.89 8.76 -10.12
CA SER A 55 -4.77 9.90 -9.89
C SER A 55 -4.05 10.99 -9.10
N PHE A 56 -3.83 12.14 -9.74
CA PHE A 56 -3.21 13.31 -9.12
C PHE A 56 -3.79 14.62 -9.67
N ASP A 57 -3.55 15.71 -8.94
CA ASP A 57 -3.98 17.04 -9.35
C ASP A 57 -3.10 17.59 -10.49
N ALA A 58 -3.49 17.29 -11.73
CA ALA A 58 -2.82 17.75 -12.94
C ALA A 58 -2.82 19.28 -13.10
N THR A 59 -3.63 20.04 -12.36
CA THR A 59 -3.52 21.52 -12.35
C THR A 59 -2.18 22.02 -11.82
N MET A 60 -1.44 21.17 -11.09
CA MET A 60 -0.11 21.50 -10.58
C MET A 60 1.00 21.35 -11.63
N MET A 61 0.72 20.78 -12.80
CA MET A 61 1.73 20.58 -13.84
C MET A 61 1.87 21.82 -14.74
N PRO A 62 3.10 22.35 -14.93
CA PRO A 62 3.33 23.48 -15.82
C PRO A 62 2.90 23.17 -17.26
N GLY A 63 2.11 24.06 -17.86
CA GLY A 63 1.71 23.96 -19.27
C GLY A 63 0.59 22.95 -19.56
N ILE A 64 0.03 22.28 -18.56
CA ILE A 64 -1.11 21.37 -18.73
C ILE A 64 -2.43 22.12 -18.57
N SER A 65 -3.35 21.92 -19.52
CA SER A 65 -4.74 22.40 -19.43
C SER A 65 -5.65 21.25 -19.03
N VAL A 66 -6.56 21.49 -18.08
CA VAL A 66 -7.55 20.51 -17.61
C VAL A 66 -8.96 21.11 -17.65
N PRO A 67 -10.02 20.28 -17.66
CA PRO A 67 -11.39 20.78 -17.59
C PRO A 67 -11.65 21.69 -16.37
N PRO A 68 -12.61 22.61 -16.44
CA PRO A 68 -13.05 23.38 -15.27
C PRO A 68 -13.38 22.45 -14.10
N ASN A 69 -13.05 22.89 -12.88
CA ASN A 69 -13.27 22.14 -11.64
C ASN A 69 -12.51 20.80 -11.52
N TYR A 70 -11.51 20.51 -12.35
CA TYR A 70 -10.72 19.26 -12.26
C TYR A 70 -10.21 18.97 -10.82
N ARG A 71 -9.74 20.00 -10.13
CA ARG A 71 -9.19 19.89 -8.77
C ARG A 71 -10.25 19.55 -7.70
N GLU A 72 -11.53 19.79 -7.99
CA GLU A 72 -12.62 19.59 -7.03
C GLU A 72 -12.81 18.12 -6.63
N ARG A 73 -12.41 17.17 -7.48
CA ARG A 73 -12.44 15.73 -7.16
C ARG A 73 -11.55 15.34 -5.99
N PHE A 74 -10.56 16.16 -5.63
CA PHE A 74 -9.66 15.93 -4.49
C PHE A 74 -10.14 16.60 -3.21
N ARG A 75 -11.32 17.24 -3.22
CA ARG A 75 -11.89 17.88 -2.05
C ARG A 75 -12.44 16.82 -1.09
N SER A 76 -11.95 16.85 0.14
CA SER A 76 -12.45 16.03 1.25
C SER A 76 -13.82 16.49 1.72
N SER A 77 -14.53 15.65 2.47
CA SER A 77 -15.88 15.96 3.01
C SER A 77 -15.92 17.17 3.94
N ASP A 78 -14.78 17.57 4.52
CA ASP A 78 -14.62 18.78 5.31
C ASP A 78 -14.41 20.05 4.47
N GLY A 79 -14.55 19.94 3.14
CA GLY A 79 -14.38 21.02 2.19
C GLY A 79 -12.92 21.36 1.88
N LYS A 80 -11.94 20.63 2.41
CA LYS A 80 -10.50 20.93 2.22
C LYS A 80 -9.89 20.05 1.14
N ILE A 81 -9.00 20.63 0.34
CA ILE A 81 -8.10 19.89 -0.54
C ILE A 81 -6.75 19.79 0.17
N ARG A 82 -6.20 18.58 0.26
CA ARG A 82 -4.99 18.28 1.01
C ARG A 82 -3.91 17.77 0.07
N SER A 83 -2.66 18.07 0.39
CA SER A 83 -1.51 17.49 -0.31
C SER A 83 -1.19 16.12 0.27
N PHE A 84 -0.95 15.16 -0.61
CA PHE A 84 -0.48 13.82 -0.27
C PHE A 84 0.79 13.55 -1.07
N ILE A 85 1.85 13.10 -0.39
CA ILE A 85 3.14 12.83 -1.01
C ILE A 85 3.28 11.32 -1.14
N VAL A 86 3.60 10.86 -2.35
CA VAL A 86 3.95 9.48 -2.67
C VAL A 86 5.46 9.35 -2.87
N GLU A 87 6.02 8.19 -2.54
CA GLU A 87 7.47 7.97 -2.60
C GLU A 87 7.97 7.44 -3.96
N GLY A 88 7.09 7.41 -4.96
CA GLY A 88 7.43 7.08 -6.33
C GLY A 88 6.41 7.67 -7.30
N ALA A 89 6.83 7.85 -8.55
CA ALA A 89 6.01 8.38 -9.63
C ALA A 89 6.18 7.52 -10.88
N GLY A 90 5.12 7.40 -11.69
CA GLY A 90 5.19 6.76 -13.01
C GLY A 90 5.34 5.25 -13.00
N GLY A 91 4.87 4.54 -11.97
CA GLY A 91 4.82 3.07 -12.00
C GLY A 91 4.97 2.30 -10.68
N PRO A 92 5.69 2.77 -9.64
CA PRO A 92 5.92 1.95 -8.45
C PRO A 92 4.74 2.02 -7.46
N SER A 93 3.56 1.58 -7.88
CA SER A 93 2.33 1.56 -7.06
C SER A 93 2.54 0.83 -5.73
N TRP A 94 3.36 -0.23 -5.76
CA TRP A 94 3.71 -1.02 -4.59
C TRP A 94 4.51 -0.26 -3.51
N TYR A 95 5.09 0.90 -3.82
CA TYR A 95 5.70 1.76 -2.80
C TYR A 95 4.63 2.34 -1.89
N THR A 96 3.57 2.87 -2.47
CA THR A 96 2.43 3.43 -1.73
C THR A 96 1.70 2.32 -0.97
N GLU A 97 1.51 1.15 -1.58
CA GLU A 97 0.97 -0.03 -0.88
C GLU A 97 1.82 -0.37 0.35
N TYR A 98 3.15 -0.39 0.20
CA TYR A 98 4.07 -0.58 1.31
C TYR A 98 3.93 0.49 2.39
N ASN A 99 3.91 1.77 2.01
CA ASN A 99 3.81 2.89 2.93
C ASN A 99 2.54 2.81 3.78
N VAL A 100 1.41 2.57 3.14
CA VAL A 100 0.10 2.57 3.79
C VAL A 100 -0.08 1.34 4.69
N LEU A 101 0.30 0.15 4.22
CA LEU A 101 0.07 -1.08 4.96
C LEU A 101 1.06 -1.28 6.12
N THR A 102 2.20 -0.60 6.11
CA THR A 102 3.23 -0.73 7.17
C THR A 102 3.43 0.53 8.02
N GLY A 103 3.06 1.70 7.50
CA GLY A 103 3.42 2.99 8.09
C GLY A 103 4.90 3.36 7.93
N LEU A 104 5.66 2.65 7.09
CA LEU A 104 7.10 2.83 6.90
C LEU A 104 7.42 3.39 5.51
N SER A 105 8.58 4.05 5.38
CA SER A 105 9.06 4.55 4.08
C SER A 105 9.65 3.42 3.24
N ALA A 106 9.24 3.31 1.97
CA ALA A 106 9.87 2.41 1.00
C ALA A 106 11.33 2.83 0.73
N ARG A 107 11.64 4.12 0.91
CA ARG A 107 13.01 4.65 0.78
C ARG A 107 13.97 4.08 1.82
N SER A 108 13.49 3.55 2.94
CA SER A 108 14.33 2.86 3.94
C SER A 108 15.04 1.62 3.37
N TYR A 109 14.62 1.11 2.21
CA TYR A 109 15.28 0.01 1.51
C TYR A 109 16.39 0.47 0.56
N GLY A 110 16.62 1.78 0.44
CA GLY A 110 17.66 2.36 -0.41
C GLY A 110 17.56 1.85 -1.86
N ARG A 111 18.66 1.29 -2.35
CA ARG A 111 18.77 0.72 -3.71
C ARG A 111 17.85 -0.48 -3.96
N PHE A 112 17.27 -1.06 -2.92
CA PHE A 112 16.37 -2.21 -3.00
C PHE A 112 14.89 -1.84 -2.93
N ALA A 113 14.54 -0.55 -2.96
CA ALA A 113 13.15 -0.08 -2.87
C ALA A 113 12.23 -0.78 -3.89
N GLU A 114 12.68 -1.04 -5.12
CA GLU A 114 11.88 -1.73 -6.14
C GLU A 114 11.44 -3.14 -5.73
N SER A 115 12.18 -3.78 -4.83
CA SER A 115 11.85 -5.12 -4.30
C SER A 115 11.25 -5.06 -2.89
N VAL A 116 10.86 -3.88 -2.39
CA VAL A 116 10.45 -3.66 -1.00
C VAL A 116 9.39 -4.64 -0.52
N THR A 117 8.34 -4.90 -1.31
CA THR A 117 7.25 -5.81 -0.97
C THR A 117 7.71 -7.25 -0.85
N ARG A 118 8.57 -7.71 -1.77
CA ARG A 118 9.18 -9.06 -1.73
C ARG A 118 10.11 -9.22 -0.53
N LEU A 119 10.86 -8.18 -0.20
CA LEU A 119 11.77 -8.18 0.95
C LEU A 119 11.01 -8.03 2.28
N ALA A 120 9.90 -7.30 2.30
CA ALA A 120 9.09 -7.11 3.50
C ALA A 120 8.19 -8.31 3.82
N ALA A 121 7.83 -9.12 2.82
CA ALA A 121 7.04 -10.33 3.00
C ALA A 121 7.69 -11.27 4.04
N GLY A 122 6.87 -11.78 4.97
CA GLY A 122 7.28 -12.57 6.13
C GLY A 122 7.96 -11.81 7.27
N ARG A 123 8.23 -10.50 7.11
CA ARG A 123 9.07 -9.73 8.07
C ARG A 123 8.31 -8.60 8.78
N VAL A 124 7.19 -8.13 8.26
CA VAL A 124 6.35 -7.12 8.92
C VAL A 124 5.46 -7.79 9.97
N LYS A 125 5.48 -7.27 11.20
CA LYS A 125 4.70 -7.81 12.34
C LYS A 125 3.61 -6.88 12.87
N ARG A 126 3.56 -5.63 12.39
CA ARG A 126 2.69 -4.56 12.89
C ARG A 126 2.17 -3.71 11.74
N GLY A 127 1.51 -4.36 10.78
CA GLY A 127 0.85 -3.66 9.69
C GLY A 127 -0.46 -3.01 10.15
N LEU A 128 -0.96 -2.06 9.36
CA LEU A 128 -2.26 -1.45 9.58
C LEU A 128 -3.39 -2.51 9.63
N PRO A 129 -3.47 -3.48 8.69
CA PRO A 129 -4.49 -4.54 8.77
C PRO A 129 -4.39 -5.38 10.05
N ASP A 130 -3.17 -5.78 10.45
CA ASP A 130 -2.96 -6.53 11.71
C ASP A 130 -3.40 -5.74 12.95
N ALA A 131 -3.18 -4.41 12.97
CA ALA A 131 -3.68 -3.55 14.03
C ALA A 131 -5.22 -3.51 14.06
N LEU A 132 -5.87 -3.43 12.89
CA LEU A 132 -7.33 -3.45 12.77
C LEU A 132 -7.92 -4.81 13.17
N ARG A 133 -7.26 -5.93 12.86
CA ARG A 133 -7.70 -7.27 13.29
C ARG A 133 -7.75 -7.42 14.80
N LYS A 134 -6.81 -6.81 15.51
CA LYS A 134 -6.84 -6.75 16.99
C LYS A 134 -8.04 -5.96 17.53
N CYS A 135 -8.67 -5.14 16.69
CA CYS A 135 -9.95 -4.46 16.95
C CYS A 135 -11.18 -5.23 16.48
N GLY A 136 -11.02 -6.46 15.98
CA GLY A 136 -12.11 -7.30 15.47
C GLY A 136 -12.51 -7.02 14.02
N TYR A 137 -11.67 -6.35 13.23
CA TYR A 137 -11.93 -6.17 11.81
C TYR A 137 -11.62 -7.44 11.00
N SER A 138 -12.53 -7.85 10.12
CA SER A 138 -12.17 -8.68 8.96
C SER A 138 -11.42 -7.82 7.94
N THR A 139 -10.33 -8.34 7.38
CA THR A 139 -9.45 -7.55 6.50
C THR A 139 -9.36 -8.11 5.08
N TYR A 140 -9.67 -7.27 4.10
CA TYR A 140 -9.71 -7.62 2.69
C TYR A 140 -8.79 -6.73 1.87
N SER A 141 -8.20 -7.29 0.83
CA SER A 141 -7.57 -6.55 -0.26
C SER A 141 -8.19 -6.98 -1.57
N LEU A 142 -8.76 -6.02 -2.30
CA LEU A 142 -9.27 -6.20 -3.66
C LEU A 142 -8.19 -5.70 -4.61
N TYR A 143 -7.49 -6.62 -5.25
CA TYR A 143 -6.35 -6.33 -6.10
C TYR A 143 -6.74 -6.46 -7.57
N SER A 144 -6.74 -5.35 -8.31
CA SER A 144 -7.13 -5.28 -9.73
C SER A 144 -6.19 -6.04 -10.68
N TRP A 145 -5.05 -6.52 -10.18
CA TRP A 145 -4.05 -7.24 -10.96
C TRP A 145 -3.78 -8.64 -10.40
N PHE A 146 -2.74 -9.31 -10.91
CA PHE A 146 -2.32 -10.63 -10.41
C PHE A 146 -1.64 -10.51 -9.04
N GLY A 147 -2.06 -11.30 -8.05
CA GLY A 147 -1.47 -11.22 -6.71
C GLY A 147 0.01 -11.59 -6.62
N ALA A 148 0.58 -12.25 -7.64
CA ALA A 148 2.02 -12.55 -7.70
C ALA A 148 2.86 -11.34 -8.15
N PHE A 149 2.24 -10.33 -8.77
CA PHE A 149 2.93 -9.13 -9.23
C PHE A 149 3.66 -8.46 -8.07
N VAL A 150 4.97 -8.25 -8.24
CA VAL A 150 5.89 -7.75 -7.19
C VAL A 150 5.72 -8.38 -5.80
N GLY A 151 5.20 -9.61 -5.70
CA GLY A 151 4.94 -10.28 -4.42
C GLY A 151 3.78 -9.70 -3.60
N ALA A 152 2.83 -8.98 -4.22
CA ALA A 152 1.72 -8.29 -3.56
C ALA A 152 0.95 -9.16 -2.56
N ARG A 153 0.54 -10.38 -2.96
CA ARG A 153 -0.21 -11.31 -2.09
C ARG A 153 0.59 -11.67 -0.84
N GLY A 154 1.85 -12.06 -1.01
CA GLY A 154 2.72 -12.43 0.11
C GLY A 154 2.96 -11.24 1.04
N PHE A 155 3.14 -10.05 0.48
CA PHE A 155 3.31 -8.83 1.25
C PHE A 155 2.03 -8.43 2.02
N HIS A 156 0.88 -8.31 1.36
CA HIS A 156 -0.37 -7.88 1.99
C HIS A 156 -0.79 -8.83 3.12
N THR A 157 -0.70 -10.14 2.88
CA THR A 157 -0.97 -11.15 3.92
C THR A 157 -0.02 -11.02 5.12
N THR A 158 1.26 -10.72 4.87
CA THR A 158 2.24 -10.43 5.94
C THR A 158 1.83 -9.21 6.78
N THR A 159 1.26 -8.17 6.16
CA THR A 159 0.80 -6.97 6.91
C THR A 159 -0.50 -7.19 7.69
N GLY A 160 -1.12 -8.36 7.52
CA GLY A 160 -2.31 -8.78 8.23
C GLY A 160 -3.59 -8.78 7.40
N ILE A 161 -3.54 -8.71 6.06
CA ILE A 161 -4.74 -8.96 5.22
C ILE A 161 -5.11 -10.44 5.30
N GLU A 162 -6.34 -10.76 5.69
CA GLU A 162 -6.87 -12.12 5.76
C GLU A 162 -7.34 -12.63 4.40
N HIS A 163 -8.00 -11.76 3.64
CA HIS A 163 -8.62 -12.10 2.37
C HIS A 163 -8.01 -11.27 1.25
N PHE A 164 -6.99 -11.80 0.59
CA PHE A 164 -6.46 -11.21 -0.64
C PHE A 164 -7.23 -11.79 -1.83
N LEU A 165 -7.99 -10.94 -2.52
CA LEU A 165 -8.78 -11.26 -3.70
C LEU A 165 -8.16 -10.54 -4.89
N ASP A 166 -7.53 -11.29 -5.78
CA ASP A 166 -6.95 -10.74 -7.01
C ASP A 166 -7.93 -10.81 -8.19
N ALA A 167 -7.52 -10.24 -9.33
CA ALA A 167 -8.30 -10.25 -10.58
C ALA A 167 -8.90 -11.63 -10.90
N LYS A 168 -8.11 -12.70 -10.69
CA LYS A 168 -8.57 -14.08 -10.93
C LYS A 168 -9.66 -14.51 -9.95
N GLN A 169 -9.49 -14.24 -8.66
CA GLN A 169 -10.46 -14.62 -7.63
C GLN A 169 -11.76 -13.82 -7.71
N MET A 170 -11.68 -12.56 -8.15
CA MET A 170 -12.85 -11.71 -8.37
C MET A 170 -13.52 -11.96 -9.72
N HIS A 171 -12.91 -12.77 -10.59
CA HIS A 171 -13.36 -13.03 -11.96
C HIS A 171 -13.46 -11.76 -12.82
N THR A 172 -12.48 -10.87 -12.70
CA THR A 172 -12.46 -9.62 -13.47
C THR A 172 -12.17 -9.88 -14.96
N GLY A 173 -12.81 -9.12 -15.84
CA GLY A 173 -12.58 -9.09 -17.28
C GLY A 173 -12.05 -7.74 -17.77
N LEU A 174 -11.73 -7.68 -19.08
CA LEU A 174 -11.17 -6.48 -19.73
C LEU A 174 -12.12 -5.27 -19.76
N ALA A 175 -13.42 -5.48 -19.52
CA ALA A 175 -14.44 -4.44 -19.52
C ALA A 175 -14.74 -3.90 -18.11
N ASP A 176 -14.17 -4.49 -17.05
CA ASP A 176 -14.43 -4.04 -15.69
C ASP A 176 -13.78 -2.68 -15.46
N THR A 177 -14.59 -1.76 -14.93
CA THR A 177 -14.15 -0.43 -14.54
C THR A 177 -14.01 -0.33 -13.02
N ASP A 178 -13.54 0.80 -12.52
CA ASP A 178 -13.45 1.02 -11.08
C ASP A 178 -14.79 0.79 -10.34
N SER A 179 -15.94 0.94 -11.02
CA SER A 179 -17.26 0.63 -10.44
C SER A 179 -17.40 -0.83 -10.02
N PHE A 180 -16.81 -1.76 -10.76
CA PHE A 180 -16.80 -3.18 -10.39
C PHE A 180 -16.18 -3.38 -8.99
N PHE A 181 -15.05 -2.71 -8.73
CA PHE A 181 -14.33 -2.84 -7.47
C PHE A 181 -15.07 -2.16 -6.32
N TYR A 182 -15.73 -1.03 -6.56
CA TYR A 182 -16.60 -0.39 -5.57
C TYR A 182 -17.80 -1.30 -5.20
N ASP A 183 -18.46 -1.89 -6.19
CA ASP A 183 -19.58 -2.82 -5.98
C ASP A 183 -19.11 -4.09 -5.27
N TYR A 184 -17.91 -4.58 -5.59
CA TYR A 184 -17.31 -5.72 -4.89
C TYR A 184 -17.00 -5.40 -3.43
N ALA A 185 -16.46 -4.21 -3.13
CA ALA A 185 -16.23 -3.78 -1.75
C ALA A 185 -17.54 -3.68 -0.95
N ALA A 186 -18.61 -3.16 -1.56
CA ALA A 186 -19.93 -3.12 -0.93
C ALA A 186 -20.50 -4.52 -0.66
N ARG A 187 -20.31 -5.47 -1.59
CA ARG A 187 -20.68 -6.88 -1.38
C ARG A 187 -19.90 -7.52 -0.25
N VAL A 188 -18.58 -7.36 -0.21
CA VAL A 188 -17.74 -7.88 0.89
C VAL A 188 -18.23 -7.39 2.24
N ILE A 189 -18.57 -6.10 2.37
CA ILE A 189 -19.10 -5.56 3.62
C ILE A 189 -20.46 -6.17 4.00
N THR A 190 -21.30 -6.48 3.02
CA THR A 190 -22.65 -7.03 3.24
C THR A 190 -22.63 -8.53 3.53
N ASP A 191 -21.75 -9.27 2.86
CA ASP A 191 -21.69 -10.73 2.89
C ASP A 191 -20.77 -11.28 3.99
N ASP A 192 -19.91 -10.44 4.59
CA ASP A 192 -19.01 -10.85 5.67
C ASP A 192 -19.79 -11.35 6.90
N GLN A 193 -19.55 -12.62 7.25
CA GLN A 193 -20.28 -13.34 8.29
C GLN A 193 -19.73 -13.10 9.70
N SER A 194 -18.63 -12.35 9.87
CA SER A 194 -18.05 -12.09 11.19
C SER A 194 -18.96 -11.20 12.06
N HIS A 195 -19.92 -10.50 11.44
CA HIS A 195 -20.74 -9.45 12.04
C HIS A 195 -19.93 -8.30 12.68
N GLY A 196 -18.61 -8.27 12.45
CA GLY A 196 -17.69 -7.23 12.90
C GLY A 196 -17.52 -6.10 11.87
N PRO A 197 -16.71 -5.07 12.19
CA PRO A 197 -16.32 -4.08 11.20
C PRO A 197 -15.43 -4.73 10.13
N VAL A 198 -15.38 -4.12 8.94
CA VAL A 198 -14.63 -4.66 7.80
C VAL A 198 -13.68 -3.57 7.29
N PHE A 199 -12.44 -3.95 7.03
CA PHE A 199 -11.45 -3.13 6.36
C PHE A 199 -11.26 -3.67 4.96
N VAL A 200 -11.48 -2.85 3.94
CA VAL A 200 -11.28 -3.20 2.54
C VAL A 200 -10.26 -2.23 1.93
N PHE A 201 -9.10 -2.76 1.51
CA PHE A 201 -8.13 -2.03 0.71
C PHE A 201 -8.36 -2.33 -0.78
N VAL A 202 -8.80 -1.34 -1.53
CA VAL A 202 -9.19 -1.47 -2.93
C VAL A 202 -8.11 -0.87 -3.82
N ASN A 203 -7.53 -1.68 -4.71
CA ASN A 203 -6.58 -1.22 -5.71
C ASN A 203 -7.30 -1.07 -7.05
N LEU A 204 -7.39 0.17 -7.54
CA LEU A 204 -7.98 0.52 -8.83
C LEU A 204 -6.90 0.60 -9.90
N ALA A 205 -7.25 0.41 -11.18
CA ALA A 205 -6.28 0.41 -12.27
C ALA A 205 -6.76 1.10 -13.55
N MET A 206 -7.96 1.70 -13.56
CA MET A 206 -8.49 2.36 -14.76
C MET A 206 -7.67 3.57 -15.23
N ASN A 207 -6.73 4.06 -14.42
CA ASN A 207 -5.82 5.16 -14.75
C ASN A 207 -4.32 4.73 -14.82
N HIS A 208 -3.99 3.44 -14.72
CA HIS A 208 -2.73 2.84 -15.18
C HIS A 208 -2.37 2.95 -16.70
N PHE A 209 -1.29 3.66 -17.10
CA PHE A 209 -0.73 3.73 -18.49
C PHE A 209 -1.01 2.50 -19.39
N PRO A 210 -1.48 2.64 -20.67
CA PRO A 210 -0.97 3.59 -21.67
C PRO A 210 -1.99 4.52 -22.36
N TRP A 211 -2.87 5.18 -21.60
CA TRP A 211 -3.90 6.09 -22.14
C TRP A 211 -3.36 7.19 -23.07
#